data_AF-A0A0C9XX39-F1
#
_entry.id   AF-A0A0C9XX39-F1
#
_cell.length_a   1.000
_cell.length_b   1.000
_cell.length_c   1.000
_cell.angle_alpha   90.00
_cell.angle_beta   90.00
_cell.angle_gamma   90.00
#
_symmetry.space_group_name_H-M   'P 1'
#
loop_
_entity.id
_entity.type
_entity.pdbx_description
1 polymer ?
#
loop_
_entity_poly.entity_id
_entity_poly.type
_entity_poly.pdbx_seq_one_letter_code
_entity_poly.pdbx_strand_id
1 'polypeptide(L)'
;VVVLSKGQSKIDVVISRTSTALSPIFQFHSTAVMNFVSADTIFCSYPELMLRRLSMVNAGPLYCSPDRRGVLDAVRKYQTRGIQYIRCQDFHGLKNTCKVSTRTVTDAAMMWINLEGLPRASCSFLDVFRQFGVLDLQWILGGMPCGLESAFCHPCVEVIEEES
;
A
#
# COMPACT_ATOMS: atom_id res chain seq x y z
N VAL A 1 14.48 -5.82 8.37
CA VAL A 1 13.57 -5.37 9.44
C VAL A 1 14.34 -5.44 10.74
N VAL A 2 14.36 -4.36 11.52
CA VAL A 2 14.94 -4.32 12.87
C VAL A 2 13.78 -4.32 13.85
N VAL A 3 13.79 -5.23 14.84
CA VAL A 3 12.69 -5.32 15.81
C VAL A 3 13.11 -4.67 17.12
N LEU A 4 12.42 -3.59 17.51
CA LEU A 4 12.57 -2.96 18.82
C LEU A 4 11.50 -3.54 19.75
N SER A 5 11.87 -3.93 20.97
CA SER A 5 10.95 -4.56 21.93
C SER A 5 11.05 -3.91 23.30
N LYS A 6 9.90 -3.65 23.95
CA LYS A 6 9.79 -3.22 25.34
C LYS A 6 8.65 -4.00 26.03
N GLY A 7 9.01 -4.99 26.84
CA GLY A 7 8.04 -5.92 27.43
C GLY A 7 7.27 -6.68 26.35
N GLN A 8 5.94 -6.56 26.34
CA GLN A 8 5.08 -7.16 25.31
C GLN A 8 4.89 -6.28 24.06
N SER A 9 5.40 -5.05 24.05
CA SER A 9 5.31 -4.15 22.91
C SER A 9 6.47 -4.38 21.94
N LYS A 10 6.16 -4.43 20.65
CA LYS A 10 7.14 -4.59 19.57
C LYS A 10 6.90 -3.57 18.48
N ILE A 11 7.98 -3.04 17.93
CA ILE A 11 7.99 -2.13 16.78
C ILE A 11 8.92 -2.74 15.74
N ASP A 12 8.36 -3.01 14.56
CA ASP A 12 9.13 -3.44 13.40
C ASP A 12 9.60 -2.20 12.63
N VAL A 13 10.89 -1.92 12.66
CA VAL A 13 11.53 -0.85 11.89
C VAL A 13 11.95 -1.40 10.53
N VAL A 14 11.30 -0.90 9.48
CA VAL A 14 11.62 -1.25 8.10
C VAL A 14 12.49 -0.15 7.51
N ILE A 15 13.71 -0.52 7.09
CA ILE A 15 14.64 0.40 6.44
C ILE A 15 14.35 0.35 4.94
N SER A 16 14.04 1.50 4.35
CA SER A 16 13.86 1.61 2.90
C SER A 16 15.20 1.51 2.18
N ARG A 17 15.18 0.92 0.99
CA ARG A 17 16.33 0.86 0.06
C ARG A 17 16.25 1.93 -1.03
N THR A 18 15.22 2.77 -1.00
CA THR A 18 15.01 3.87 -1.92
C THR A 18 15.24 5.20 -1.20
N SER A 19 15.16 6.32 -1.91
CA SER A 19 15.25 7.68 -1.36
C SER A 19 14.13 8.04 -0.38
N THR A 20 13.05 7.26 -0.31
CA THR A 20 11.91 7.53 0.58
C THR A 20 11.59 6.37 1.52
N ALA A 21 11.16 6.70 2.74
CA ALA A 21 10.64 5.74 3.70
C ALA A 21 9.30 5.11 3.29
N LEU A 22 8.62 5.68 2.28
CA LEU A 22 7.30 5.22 1.85
C LEU A 22 7.33 3.93 1.02
N SER A 23 8.38 3.68 0.25
CA SER A 23 8.37 2.58 -0.73
C SER A 23 8.14 1.19 -0.14
N PRO A 24 8.66 0.83 1.05
CA PRO A 24 8.38 -0.49 1.63
C PRO A 24 6.89 -0.68 1.97
N ILE A 25 6.14 0.40 2.21
CA ILE A 25 4.71 0.35 2.58
C ILE A 25 3.88 -0.26 1.43
N PHE A 26 4.20 0.11 0.20
CA PHE A 26 3.51 -0.37 -1.01
C PHE A 26 4.00 -1.75 -1.49
N GLN A 27 5.01 -2.32 -0.82
CA GLN A 27 5.50 -3.67 -1.05
C GLN A 27 4.88 -4.71 -0.10
N PHE A 28 4.02 -4.29 0.85
CA PHE A 28 3.39 -5.24 1.77
C PHE A 28 2.41 -6.20 1.06
N HIS A 29 2.10 -7.30 1.74
CA HIS A 29 1.31 -8.43 1.22
C HIS A 29 -0.16 -8.13 0.93
N SER A 30 -0.73 -7.01 1.41
CA SER A 30 -2.12 -6.67 1.11
C SER A 30 -2.48 -5.20 1.32
N THR A 31 -3.55 -4.75 0.67
CA THR A 31 -4.02 -3.35 0.74
C THR A 31 -4.44 -2.92 2.15
N ALA A 32 -4.81 -3.85 3.03
CA ALA A 32 -5.10 -3.56 4.44
C ALA A 32 -3.93 -2.93 5.21
N VAL A 33 -2.68 -3.12 4.74
CA VAL A 33 -1.45 -2.65 5.39
C VAL A 33 -0.63 -1.70 4.52
N MET A 34 -1.23 -1.16 3.46
CA MET A 34 -0.61 -0.15 2.59
C MET A 34 -1.08 1.27 2.97
N ASN A 35 -1.21 1.52 4.26
CA ASN A 35 -1.70 2.78 4.83
C ASN A 35 -0.67 3.26 5.85
N PHE A 36 -0.55 4.57 6.06
CA PHE A 36 0.42 5.11 7.01
C PHE A 36 -0.08 6.35 7.72
N VAL A 37 0.59 6.65 8.83
CA VAL A 37 0.39 7.83 9.65
C VAL A 37 1.76 8.47 9.86
N SER A 38 1.89 9.76 9.56
CA SER A 38 3.06 10.60 9.86
C SER A 38 2.76 11.53 11.04
N ALA A 39 3.62 12.53 11.28
CA ALA A 39 3.44 13.48 12.38
C ALA A 39 2.15 14.30 12.27
N ASP A 40 1.76 14.67 11.06
CA ASP A 40 0.70 15.62 10.74
C ASP A 40 -0.32 15.05 9.75
N THR A 41 -0.17 13.79 9.31
CA THR A 41 -0.93 13.28 8.18
C THR A 41 -1.32 11.81 8.32
N ILE A 42 -2.52 11.48 7.86
CA ILE A 42 -3.00 10.09 7.69
C ILE A 42 -3.23 9.83 6.20
N PHE A 43 -2.67 8.72 5.71
CA PHE A 43 -2.82 8.27 4.33
C PHE A 43 -3.49 6.89 4.25
N CYS A 44 -4.45 6.75 3.33
CA CYS A 44 -5.04 5.46 2.98
C CYS A 44 -5.05 5.27 1.45
N SER A 45 -4.42 4.19 0.97
CA SER A 45 -4.29 3.90 -0.46
C SER A 45 -5.56 3.33 -1.09
N TYR A 46 -6.37 2.60 -0.31
CA TYR A 46 -7.62 1.97 -0.77
C TYR A 46 -8.76 2.23 0.22
N PRO A 47 -9.21 3.49 0.40
CA PRO A 47 -10.24 3.85 1.37
C PRO A 47 -11.54 3.07 1.14
N GLU A 48 -11.97 2.91 -0.12
CA GLU A 48 -13.16 2.13 -0.48
C GLU A 48 -13.12 0.67 0.02
N LEU A 49 -11.94 0.06 0.05
CA LEU A 49 -11.76 -1.28 0.57
C LEU A 49 -11.63 -1.26 2.10
N MET A 50 -10.74 -0.43 2.62
CA MET A 50 -10.39 -0.38 4.04
C MET A 50 -11.61 -0.06 4.92
N LEU A 51 -12.42 0.94 4.53
CA LEU A 51 -13.61 1.35 5.27
C LEU A 51 -14.70 0.27 5.29
N ARG A 52 -14.68 -0.66 4.33
CA ARG A 52 -15.57 -1.82 4.24
C ARG A 52 -14.95 -3.10 4.82
N ARG A 53 -13.77 -3.01 5.45
CA ARG A 53 -12.96 -4.14 5.94
C ARG A 53 -12.62 -5.15 4.84
N LEU A 54 -12.44 -4.67 3.62
CA LEU A 54 -12.03 -5.47 2.47
C LEU A 54 -10.53 -5.29 2.20
N SER A 55 -9.90 -6.30 1.62
CA SER A 55 -8.48 -6.24 1.25
C SER A 55 -8.18 -7.08 0.00
N MET A 56 -7.24 -6.59 -0.80
CA MET A 56 -6.67 -7.35 -1.90
C MET A 56 -5.26 -7.79 -1.56
N VAL A 57 -4.93 -9.04 -1.87
CA VAL A 57 -3.57 -9.57 -1.76
C VAL A 57 -2.68 -8.95 -2.83
N ASN A 58 -1.55 -8.39 -2.43
CA ASN A 58 -0.42 -8.11 -3.31
C ASN A 58 0.26 -9.44 -3.62
N ALA A 59 0.22 -9.85 -4.90
CA ALA A 59 0.70 -11.17 -5.29
C ALA A 59 2.22 -11.30 -5.13
N GLY A 60 2.93 -10.19 -5.22
CA GLY A 60 4.38 -10.12 -5.11
C GLY A 60 4.97 -10.85 -3.91
N PRO A 61 4.69 -10.39 -2.68
CA PRO A 61 5.16 -11.06 -1.48
C PRO A 61 4.75 -12.52 -1.38
N LEU A 62 3.64 -12.94 -1.98
CA LEU A 62 3.21 -14.34 -1.93
C LEU A 62 4.02 -15.26 -2.85
N TYR A 63 4.30 -14.82 -4.07
CA TYR A 63 4.97 -15.67 -5.08
C TYR A 63 6.49 -15.49 -5.10
N CYS A 64 6.96 -14.26 -4.88
CA CYS A 64 8.35 -13.85 -5.05
C CYS A 64 9.13 -13.77 -3.72
N SER A 65 8.47 -13.77 -2.56
CA SER A 65 9.16 -13.79 -1.26
C SER A 65 9.67 -15.20 -0.92
N PRO A 66 10.87 -15.33 -0.33
CA PRO A 66 11.32 -16.60 0.25
C PRO A 66 10.46 -17.03 1.44
N ASP A 67 9.90 -16.08 2.21
CA ASP A 67 9.05 -16.37 3.38
C ASP A 67 7.57 -16.36 3.03
N ARG A 68 7.13 -17.38 2.30
CA ARG A 68 5.72 -17.55 1.93
C ARG A 68 4.83 -17.82 3.15
N ARG A 69 5.37 -18.51 4.15
CA ARG A 69 4.60 -18.89 5.34
C ARG A 69 4.28 -17.68 6.21
N GLY A 70 5.27 -16.82 6.46
CA GLY A 70 5.05 -15.57 7.18
C GLY A 70 4.05 -14.65 6.47
N VAL A 71 4.07 -14.61 5.14
CA VAL A 71 3.06 -13.88 4.36
C VAL A 71 1.66 -14.45 4.55
N LEU A 72 1.49 -15.77 4.48
CA LEU A 72 0.20 -16.43 4.72
C LEU A 72 -0.30 -16.26 6.17
N ASP A 73 0.61 -16.31 7.14
CA ASP A 73 0.28 -16.08 8.55
C ASP A 73 -0.12 -14.62 8.80
N ALA A 74 0.51 -13.67 8.10
CA ALA A 74 0.11 -12.27 8.13
C ALA A 74 -1.27 -12.05 7.52
N VAL A 75 -1.58 -12.69 6.38
CA VAL A 75 -2.93 -12.68 5.78
C VAL A 75 -3.95 -13.24 6.77
N ARG A 76 -3.66 -14.40 7.39
CA ARG A 76 -4.53 -15.02 8.39
C ARG A 76 -4.74 -14.12 9.61
N LYS A 77 -3.69 -13.43 10.08
CA LYS A 77 -3.75 -12.45 11.18
C LYS A 77 -4.75 -11.33 10.89
N TYR A 78 -4.82 -10.84 9.66
CA TYR A 78 -5.80 -9.80 9.30
C TYR A 78 -7.20 -10.35 9.08
N GLN A 79 -7.34 -11.58 8.59
CA GLN A 79 -8.63 -12.28 8.56
C GLN A 79 -9.24 -12.42 9.96
N THR A 80 -8.46 -12.83 10.97
CA THR A 80 -8.97 -12.94 12.36
C THR A 80 -9.32 -11.58 12.97
N ARG A 81 -8.85 -10.48 12.39
CA ARG A 81 -9.22 -9.09 12.75
C ARG A 81 -10.43 -8.56 11.98
N GLY A 82 -11.11 -9.43 11.22
CA GLY A 82 -12.32 -9.10 10.47
C GLY A 82 -12.07 -8.51 9.09
N ILE A 83 -10.86 -8.62 8.53
CA ILE A 83 -10.60 -8.24 7.14
C ILE A 83 -11.00 -9.38 6.20
N GLN A 84 -11.88 -9.08 5.26
CA GLN A 84 -12.27 -10.01 4.19
C GLN A 84 -11.38 -9.79 2.97
N TYR A 85 -10.71 -10.86 2.53
CA TYR A 85 -9.91 -10.83 1.31
C TYR A 85 -10.80 -11.11 0.09
N ILE A 86 -10.72 -10.22 -0.89
CA ILE A 86 -11.54 -10.23 -2.11
C ILE A 86 -10.69 -10.39 -3.36
N ARG A 87 -11.31 -10.80 -4.47
CA ARG A 87 -10.64 -10.83 -5.78
C ARG A 87 -10.77 -9.46 -6.45
N CYS A 88 -9.79 -9.12 -7.29
CA CYS A 88 -9.83 -7.92 -8.16
C CYS A 88 -11.16 -7.84 -8.93
N GLN A 89 -11.59 -8.97 -9.50
CA GLN A 89 -12.74 -9.02 -10.41
C GLN A 89 -14.06 -8.65 -9.73
N ASP A 90 -14.18 -8.88 -8.42
CA ASP A 90 -15.41 -8.61 -7.68
C ASP A 90 -15.63 -7.09 -7.51
N PHE A 91 -14.62 -6.26 -7.78
CA PHE A 91 -14.60 -4.80 -7.57
C PHE A 91 -14.03 -4.00 -8.76
N HIS A 92 -13.89 -4.63 -9.93
CA HIS A 92 -13.21 -4.06 -11.10
C HIS A 92 -13.89 -2.81 -11.68
N GLY A 93 -15.20 -2.65 -11.46
CA GLY A 93 -15.96 -1.50 -11.97
C GLY A 93 -15.73 -0.18 -11.25
N LEU A 94 -14.93 -0.17 -10.17
CA LEU A 94 -14.55 1.04 -9.46
C LEU A 94 -13.22 1.57 -10.04
N LYS A 95 -13.08 2.90 -10.18
CA LYS A 95 -11.84 3.50 -10.69
C LYS A 95 -10.66 3.13 -9.80
N ASN A 96 -9.53 2.77 -10.42
CA ASN A 96 -8.24 2.51 -9.78
C ASN A 96 -8.27 1.39 -8.71
N THR A 97 -9.19 0.43 -8.81
CA THR A 97 -9.23 -0.74 -7.91
C THR A 97 -8.62 -2.00 -8.52
N CYS A 98 -8.33 -2.02 -9.83
CA CYS A 98 -7.71 -3.18 -10.44
C CYS A 98 -6.28 -3.37 -9.94
N LYS A 99 -5.89 -4.61 -9.63
CA LYS A 99 -4.55 -4.94 -9.13
C LYS A 99 -3.41 -4.55 -10.08
N VAL A 100 -3.70 -4.51 -11.38
CA VAL A 100 -2.72 -4.18 -12.43
C VAL A 100 -2.81 -2.71 -12.88
N SER A 101 -3.69 -1.91 -12.28
CA SER A 101 -3.67 -0.46 -12.49
C SER A 101 -2.53 0.16 -11.70
N THR A 102 -1.76 1.02 -12.35
CA THR A 102 -0.79 1.89 -11.67
C THR A 102 -1.53 2.83 -10.74
N ARG A 103 -1.14 2.81 -9.47
CA ARG A 103 -1.59 3.72 -8.42
C ARG A 103 -0.49 4.71 -8.09
N THR A 104 -0.87 5.87 -7.59
CA THR A 104 0.06 6.91 -7.12
C THR A 104 -0.41 7.47 -5.77
N VAL A 105 0.51 7.99 -4.97
CA VAL A 105 0.15 8.63 -3.68
C VAL A 105 -0.67 9.92 -3.89
N THR A 106 -0.77 10.40 -5.13
CA THR A 106 -1.57 11.58 -5.50
C THR A 106 -2.83 11.25 -6.33
N ASP A 107 -3.18 9.97 -6.56
CA ASP A 107 -4.35 9.63 -7.38
C ASP A 107 -5.70 9.96 -6.71
N ALA A 108 -6.75 10.18 -7.50
CA ALA A 108 -8.06 10.56 -6.95
C ALA A 108 -8.77 9.45 -6.14
N ALA A 109 -8.22 8.24 -6.06
CA ALA A 109 -8.83 7.11 -5.36
C ALA A 109 -8.22 6.85 -3.97
N MET A 110 -7.17 7.58 -3.58
CA MET A 110 -6.62 7.54 -2.21
C MET A 110 -7.39 8.48 -1.26
N MET A 111 -7.01 8.48 0.01
CA MET A 111 -7.48 9.44 1.00
C MET A 111 -6.31 9.99 1.81
N TRP A 112 -6.24 11.33 1.87
CA TRP A 112 -5.37 12.08 2.78
C TRP A 112 -6.18 12.83 3.83
N ILE A 113 -5.67 12.88 5.05
CA ILE A 113 -6.17 13.73 6.12
C ILE A 113 -4.96 14.47 6.70
N ASN A 114 -4.91 15.79 6.50
CA ASN A 114 -3.96 16.65 7.19
C ASN A 114 -4.57 17.04 8.56
N LEU A 115 -3.80 16.81 9.62
CA LEU A 115 -4.20 17.00 11.01
C LEU A 115 -4.09 18.46 11.46
N GLU A 116 -3.23 19.26 10.83
CA GLU A 116 -3.07 20.69 11.12
C GLU A 116 -4.19 21.54 10.48
N GLY A 117 -4.74 21.07 9.35
CA GLY A 117 -5.66 21.85 8.51
C GLY A 117 -7.04 21.22 8.26
N LEU A 118 -7.57 20.40 9.18
CA LEU A 118 -8.90 19.77 9.03
C LEU A 118 -9.94 20.80 8.50
N PRO A 119 -10.49 20.59 7.28
CA PRO A 119 -11.04 19.33 6.80
C PRO A 119 -10.43 18.81 5.48
N ARG A 120 -9.99 17.54 5.45
CA ARG A 120 -9.62 16.74 4.24
C ARG A 120 -8.99 17.53 3.08
N ALA A 121 -7.66 17.51 2.99
CA ALA A 121 -6.95 18.13 1.89
C ALA A 121 -6.79 17.17 0.70
N SER A 122 -6.93 17.70 -0.53
CA SER A 122 -6.28 17.10 -1.70
C SER A 122 -4.77 17.24 -1.56
N CYS A 123 -4.01 16.19 -1.85
CA CYS A 123 -2.55 16.23 -1.81
C CYS A 123 -2.00 16.42 -3.23
N SER A 124 -1.17 17.45 -3.44
CA SER A 124 -0.42 17.64 -4.69
C SER A 124 0.95 16.96 -4.62
N PHE A 125 1.58 16.70 -5.77
CA PHE A 125 2.95 16.16 -5.82
C PHE A 125 3.95 17.05 -5.08
N LEU A 126 3.75 18.38 -5.06
CA LEU A 126 4.59 19.31 -4.30
C LEU A 126 4.44 19.10 -2.79
N ASP A 127 3.24 18.78 -2.31
CA ASP A 127 3.02 18.50 -0.88
C ASP A 127 3.71 17.20 -0.48
N VAL A 128 3.59 16.16 -1.31
CA VAL A 128 4.31 14.89 -1.14
C VAL A 128 5.83 15.13 -1.10
N PHE A 129 6.35 15.92 -2.04
CA PHE A 129 7.78 16.23 -2.10
C PHE A 129 8.27 16.96 -0.84
N ARG A 130 7.55 17.99 -0.40
CA ARG A 130 7.88 18.73 0.82
C ARG A 130 7.91 17.83 2.06
N GLN A 131 7.02 16.85 2.13
CA GLN A 131 6.86 16.01 3.32
C GLN A 131 7.77 14.76 3.30
N PHE A 132 8.00 14.16 2.14
CA PHE A 132 8.65 12.85 2.00
C PHE A 132 9.87 12.84 1.09
N GLY A 133 10.25 13.99 0.52
CA GLY A 133 11.44 14.14 -0.32
C GLY A 133 11.35 13.49 -1.70
N VAL A 134 10.15 13.15 -2.18
CA VAL A 134 9.92 12.51 -3.49
C VAL A 134 8.75 13.16 -4.21
N LEU A 135 8.84 13.31 -5.54
CA LEU A 135 7.77 13.91 -6.33
C LEU A 135 6.52 13.03 -6.30
N ASP A 136 6.73 11.73 -6.45
CA ASP A 136 5.65 10.76 -6.42
C ASP A 136 6.17 9.36 -6.08
N LEU A 137 5.23 8.46 -5.78
CA LEU A 137 5.47 7.05 -5.64
C LEU A 137 4.35 6.28 -6.34
N GLN A 138 4.75 5.46 -7.31
CA GLN A 138 3.83 4.66 -8.10
C GLN A 138 3.93 3.19 -7.72
N TRP A 139 2.79 2.49 -7.70
CA TRP A 139 2.80 1.05 -7.43
C TRP A 139 1.73 0.27 -8.18
N ILE A 140 2.01 -1.02 -8.36
CA ILE A 140 1.11 -2.03 -8.92
C ILE A 140 1.14 -3.25 -7.97
N LEU A 141 -0.03 -3.79 -7.62
CA LEU A 141 -0.14 -4.96 -6.70
C LEU A 141 0.29 -6.28 -7.37
N GLY A 142 0.39 -6.29 -8.70
CA GLY A 142 0.68 -7.47 -9.49
C GLY A 142 -0.39 -8.57 -9.35
N GLY A 143 -0.05 -9.76 -9.83
CA GLY A 143 -0.94 -10.89 -9.91
C GLY A 143 -1.61 -11.02 -11.27
N MET A 144 -2.66 -11.85 -11.33
CA MET A 144 -3.39 -12.08 -12.58
C MET A 144 -4.20 -10.84 -12.96
N PRO A 145 -3.99 -10.28 -14.16
CA PRO A 145 -4.85 -9.23 -14.69
C PRO A 145 -6.29 -9.71 -14.75
N CYS A 146 -7.21 -8.83 -14.36
CA CYS A 146 -8.63 -9.12 -14.42
C CYS A 146 -9.04 -9.42 -15.89
N GLY A 147 -9.74 -10.54 -16.12
CA GLY A 147 -10.17 -10.97 -17.46
C GLY A 147 -9.15 -11.81 -18.25
N LEU A 148 -7.97 -12.09 -17.70
CA LEU A 148 -6.97 -12.96 -18.32
C LEU A 148 -6.75 -14.22 -17.47
N GLU A 149 -6.73 -15.39 -18.12
CA GLU A 149 -6.60 -16.70 -17.43
C GLU A 149 -5.14 -17.17 -17.30
N SER A 150 -4.21 -16.59 -18.06
CA SER A 150 -2.84 -17.10 -18.18
C SER A 150 -1.76 -16.00 -18.20
N ALA A 151 -2.08 -14.80 -17.70
CA ALA A 151 -1.12 -13.70 -17.57
C ALA A 151 -0.80 -13.41 -16.10
N PHE A 152 0.46 -13.07 -15.81
CA PHE A 152 0.90 -12.63 -14.48
C PHE A 152 1.67 -11.32 -14.59
N CYS A 153 1.19 -10.30 -13.89
CA CYS A 153 1.87 -9.02 -13.75
C CYS A 153 2.73 -9.05 -12.48
N HIS A 154 3.99 -8.65 -12.59
CA HIS A 154 4.84 -8.51 -11.42
C HIS A 154 4.40 -7.30 -10.60
N PRO A 155 4.42 -7.38 -9.25
CA PRO A 155 4.28 -6.18 -8.42
C PRO A 155 5.38 -5.18 -8.80
N CYS A 156 5.08 -3.90 -8.74
CA CYS A 156 6.08 -2.85 -8.96
C CYS A 156 5.88 -1.74 -7.93
N VAL A 157 6.98 -1.16 -7.49
CA VAL A 157 7.00 0.11 -6.76
C VAL A 157 8.12 0.94 -7.35
N GLU A 158 7.78 2.12 -7.84
CA GLU A 158 8.69 3.06 -8.48
C GLU A 158 8.64 4.39 -7.73
N VAL A 159 9.82 4.94 -7.45
CA VAL A 159 9.97 6.24 -6.80
C VAL A 159 10.28 7.26 -7.88
N ILE A 160 9.50 8.32 -7.94
CA ILE A 160 9.68 9.40 -8.89
C ILE A 160 10.38 10.55 -8.18
N GLU A 161 11.57 10.87 -8.66
CA GLU A 161 12.44 11.91 -8.14
C GLU A 161 12.45 13.11 -9.10
N GLU A 162 12.91 14.26 -8.63
CA GLU A 162 13.18 15.41 -9.48
C GLU A 162 14.41 15.11 -10.36
N GLU A 163 14.33 15.36 -11.66
CA GLU A 163 15.51 15.23 -12.53
C GLU A 163 16.59 16.22 -12.06
N SER A 164 17.76 15.68 -11.70
CA SER A 164 18.92 16.43 -11.22
C SER A 164 19.60 17.24 -12.32
#